data_AF-U1ZMD8-F1
#
_entry.id   AF-U1ZMD8-F1
#
_cell.length_a   1.000
_cell.length_b   1.000
_cell.length_c   1.000
_cell.angle_alpha   90.00
_cell.angle_beta   90.00
_cell.angle_gamma   90.00
#
_symmetry.space_group_name_H-M   'P 1'
#
loop_
_entity.id
_entity.type
_entity.pdbx_description
1 polymer ?
#
loop_
_entity_poly.entity_id
_entity_poly.type
_entity_poly.pdbx_seq_one_letter_code
_entity_poly.pdbx_strand_id
1 'polypeptide(L)'
;MRFAVPGAAILVALFLSACQASAPVRPTPESATSGKEDKCYQEFAALKELDPVSYEKYRQQMQTIDENFGIYKANASLIDENASEIMLTEVNKMLSLVCIRINNAVYSNMVDRVQSLNKL
;
A
#
# COMPACT_ATOMS: atom_id res chain seq x y z
N MET A 1 27.68 -60.18 -3.76
CA MET A 1 28.62 -59.79 -2.69
C MET A 1 29.70 -58.89 -3.30
N ARG A 2 30.21 -57.87 -2.59
CA ARG A 2 31.50 -57.14 -2.77
C ARG A 2 31.74 -56.49 -4.16
N PHE A 3 31.86 -55.16 -4.30
CA PHE A 3 33.00 -54.27 -3.93
C PHE A 3 34.31 -54.60 -4.70
N ALA A 4 35.02 -53.66 -5.35
CA ALA A 4 34.68 -52.28 -5.74
C ALA A 4 35.31 -51.93 -7.14
N VAL A 5 36.18 -50.95 -7.45
CA VAL A 5 36.97 -49.96 -6.69
C VAL A 5 36.78 -48.51 -7.25
N PRO A 6 37.68 -47.72 -7.92
CA PRO A 6 37.46 -46.25 -8.04
C PRO A 6 37.54 -45.62 -9.47
N GLY A 7 37.20 -44.31 -9.54
CA GLY A 7 38.21 -43.31 -9.97
C GLY A 7 38.12 -42.61 -11.34
N ALA A 8 37.31 -41.56 -11.45
CA ALA A 8 37.61 -40.38 -12.27
C ALA A 8 36.89 -39.15 -11.70
N ALA A 9 37.63 -38.20 -11.13
CA ALA A 9 37.05 -36.96 -10.59
C ALA A 9 37.05 -35.86 -11.65
N ILE A 10 35.90 -35.26 -11.92
CA ILE A 10 35.79 -33.99 -12.65
C ILE A 10 35.14 -32.97 -11.70
N LEU A 11 36.01 -32.28 -10.96
CA LEU A 11 35.63 -31.11 -10.17
C LEU A 11 35.35 -29.95 -11.14
N VAL A 12 34.08 -29.76 -11.50
CA VAL A 12 33.65 -28.54 -12.21
C VAL A 12 33.71 -27.38 -11.23
N ALA A 13 34.86 -26.71 -11.19
CA ALA A 13 35.03 -25.47 -10.43
C ALA A 13 34.18 -24.36 -11.07
N LEU A 14 32.99 -24.14 -10.51
CA LEU A 14 32.20 -22.95 -10.81
C LEU A 14 32.95 -21.73 -10.28
N PHE A 15 33.59 -21.00 -11.19
CA PHE A 15 34.34 -19.79 -10.88
C PHE A 15 33.43 -18.76 -10.20
N LEU A 16 33.83 -18.32 -9.00
CA LEU A 16 33.24 -17.16 -8.34
C LEU A 16 33.65 -15.90 -9.10
N SER A 17 32.92 -15.58 -10.17
CA SER A 17 33.01 -14.29 -10.83
C SER A 17 32.51 -13.20 -9.89
N ALA A 18 33.45 -12.58 -9.17
CA ALA A 18 33.20 -11.46 -8.28
C ALA A 18 32.79 -10.22 -9.11
N CYS A 19 31.51 -10.16 -9.49
CA CYS A 19 30.89 -8.95 -9.99
C CYS A 19 30.96 -7.90 -8.88
N GLN A 20 31.94 -6.99 -8.99
CA GLN A 20 31.93 -5.73 -8.24
C GLN A 20 30.79 -4.86 -8.78
N ALA A 21 29.56 -5.19 -8.38
CA ALA A 21 28.48 -4.23 -8.40
C ALA A 21 28.90 -3.12 -7.42
N SER A 22 29.29 -1.97 -7.97
CA SER A 22 29.33 -0.73 -7.22
C SER A 22 28.02 -0.61 -6.45
N ALA A 23 28.12 -0.41 -5.13
CA ALA A 23 26.94 -0.47 -4.27
C ALA A 23 25.87 0.47 -4.84
N PRO A 24 24.66 -0.05 -5.17
CA PRO A 24 23.62 0.83 -5.69
C PRO A 24 23.34 1.86 -4.61
N VAL A 25 23.58 3.12 -4.95
CA VAL A 25 23.02 4.24 -4.18
C VAL A 25 21.53 3.97 -4.18
N ARG A 26 21.01 3.51 -3.03
CA ARG A 26 19.58 3.28 -2.89
C ARG A 26 18.90 4.59 -3.27
N PRO A 27 18.01 4.63 -4.27
CA PRO A 27 17.13 5.77 -4.37
C PRO A 27 16.43 5.88 -3.01
N THR A 28 16.47 7.08 -2.42
CA THR A 28 15.61 7.40 -1.28
C THR A 28 14.21 6.94 -1.64
N PRO A 29 13.50 6.17 -0.79
CA PRO A 29 12.23 5.56 -1.16
C PRO A 29 11.15 6.64 -1.36
N GLU A 30 11.08 7.15 -2.58
CA GLU A 30 10.15 8.17 -3.03
C GLU A 30 8.73 7.58 -2.98
N SER A 31 7.90 8.14 -2.09
CA SER A 31 6.53 7.73 -1.82
C SER A 31 6.32 6.24 -1.51
N ALA A 32 6.56 5.85 -0.25
CA ALA A 32 5.88 4.70 0.37
C ALA A 32 4.39 4.99 0.70
N THR A 33 3.83 6.07 0.14
CA THR A 33 2.49 6.60 0.40
C THR A 33 1.54 6.24 -0.74
N SER A 34 1.94 6.48 -2.00
CA SER A 34 1.10 6.27 -3.19
C SER A 34 0.53 4.85 -3.24
N GLY A 35 1.37 3.82 -3.12
CA GLY A 35 0.93 2.42 -3.14
C GLY A 35 -0.03 2.01 -2.00
N LYS A 36 -0.23 2.85 -0.97
CA LYS A 36 -1.27 2.66 0.06
C LYS A 36 -2.57 3.37 -0.30
N GLU A 37 -2.46 4.54 -0.93
CA GLU A 37 -3.59 5.32 -1.45
C GLU A 37 -4.21 4.63 -2.67
N ASP A 38 -3.40 4.16 -3.63
CA ASP A 38 -3.83 3.32 -4.76
C ASP A 38 -4.63 2.09 -4.28
N LYS A 39 -4.12 1.41 -3.24
CA LYS A 39 -4.84 0.27 -2.62
C LYS A 39 -6.15 0.73 -1.98
N CYS A 40 -6.15 1.86 -1.27
CA CYS A 40 -7.35 2.42 -0.66
C CYS A 40 -8.47 2.68 -1.68
N TYR A 41 -8.15 3.24 -2.85
CA TYR A 41 -9.14 3.44 -3.92
C TYR A 41 -9.70 2.11 -4.47
N GLN A 42 -8.88 1.05 -4.56
CA GLN A 42 -9.33 -0.28 -4.97
C GLN A 42 -10.26 -0.93 -3.93
N GLU A 43 -9.87 -0.88 -2.65
CA GLU A 43 -10.66 -1.43 -1.53
C GLU A 43 -11.97 -0.63 -1.34
N PHE A 44 -11.94 0.69 -1.57
CA PHE A 44 -13.13 1.54 -1.60
C PHE A 44 -14.09 1.21 -2.75
N ALA A 45 -13.57 0.91 -3.94
CA ALA A 45 -14.37 0.45 -5.07
C ALA A 45 -15.01 -0.92 -4.79
N ALA A 46 -14.30 -1.85 -4.15
CA ALA A 46 -14.86 -3.13 -3.71
C ALA A 46 -15.98 -2.95 -2.66
N LEU A 47 -15.81 -1.98 -1.75
CA LEU A 47 -16.78 -1.66 -0.70
C LEU A 47 -18.19 -1.39 -1.23
N LYS A 48 -18.32 -0.82 -2.44
CA LYS A 48 -19.61 -0.59 -3.12
C LYS A 48 -20.47 -1.86 -3.27
N GLU A 49 -19.84 -3.02 -3.50
CA GLU A 49 -20.51 -4.32 -3.69
C GLU A 49 -20.45 -5.21 -2.42
N LEU A 50 -19.64 -4.82 -1.43
CA LEU A 50 -19.49 -5.53 -0.16
C LEU A 50 -20.44 -4.99 0.92
N ASP A 51 -20.48 -3.67 1.10
CA ASP A 51 -21.30 -2.93 2.07
C ASP A 51 -21.62 -1.52 1.51
N PRO A 52 -22.77 -1.35 0.82
CA PRO A 52 -23.18 -0.07 0.25
C PRO A 52 -23.37 1.06 1.27
N VAL A 53 -23.64 0.74 2.54
CA VAL A 53 -23.90 1.73 3.60
C VAL A 53 -22.58 2.31 4.11
N SER A 54 -21.58 1.46 4.37
CA SER A 54 -20.23 1.92 4.66
C SER A 54 -19.61 2.63 3.45
N TYR A 55 -19.87 2.15 2.22
CA TYR A 55 -19.38 2.79 1.00
C TYR A 55 -19.88 4.25 0.86
N GLU A 56 -21.18 4.50 1.02
CA GLU A 56 -21.72 5.87 0.94
C GLU A 56 -21.18 6.78 2.04
N LYS A 57 -21.07 6.26 3.27
CA LYS A 57 -20.44 6.96 4.40
C LYS A 57 -18.98 7.35 4.11
N TYR A 58 -18.18 6.45 3.54
CA TYR A 58 -16.79 6.75 3.19
C TYR A 58 -16.66 7.64 1.96
N ARG A 59 -17.58 7.56 0.98
CA ARG A 59 -17.65 8.50 -0.14
C ARG A 59 -17.74 9.94 0.34
N GLN A 60 -18.65 10.20 1.29
CA GLN A 60 -18.85 11.54 1.86
C GLN A 60 -17.61 12.01 2.62
N GLN A 61 -16.93 11.12 3.37
CA GLN A 61 -15.66 11.47 4.03
C GLN A 61 -14.54 11.78 3.04
N MET A 62 -14.44 11.06 1.92
CA MET A 62 -13.47 11.34 0.86
C MET A 62 -13.78 12.64 0.12
N GLN A 63 -15.05 12.90 -0.21
CA GLN A 63 -15.46 14.17 -0.83
C GLN A 63 -15.09 15.39 0.04
N THR A 64 -15.34 15.33 1.36
CA THR A 64 -14.94 16.41 2.27
C THR A 64 -13.42 16.58 2.34
N ILE A 65 -12.64 15.51 2.15
CA ILE A 65 -11.17 15.59 2.07
C ILE A 65 -10.73 16.25 0.75
N ASP A 66 -11.34 15.88 -0.38
CA ASP A 66 -11.08 16.47 -1.70
C ASP A 66 -11.46 17.97 -1.74
N GLU A 67 -12.58 18.36 -1.11
CA GLU A 67 -13.01 19.74 -0.95
C GLU A 67 -12.00 20.57 -0.13
N ASN A 68 -11.55 20.03 1.01
CA ASN A 68 -10.52 20.67 1.83
C ASN A 68 -9.16 20.77 1.10
N PHE A 69 -8.78 19.75 0.33
CA PHE A 69 -7.58 19.78 -0.52
C PHE A 69 -7.71 20.82 -1.64
N GLY A 70 -8.90 20.97 -2.23
CA GLY A 70 -9.22 22.01 -3.20
C GLY A 70 -9.09 23.41 -2.61
N ILE A 71 -9.61 23.65 -1.41
CA ILE A 71 -9.46 24.91 -0.67
C ILE A 71 -7.99 25.20 -0.37
N TYR A 72 -7.24 24.22 0.14
CA TYR A 72 -5.78 24.33 0.33
C TYR A 72 -5.09 24.73 -0.98
N LYS A 73 -5.29 23.98 -2.06
CA LYS A 73 -4.62 24.18 -3.35
C LYS A 73 -4.96 25.53 -4.00
N ALA A 74 -6.19 26.03 -3.82
CA ALA A 74 -6.60 27.34 -4.31
C ALA A 74 -5.97 28.51 -3.54
N ASN A 75 -5.57 28.30 -2.28
CA ASN A 75 -5.02 29.34 -1.41
C ASN A 75 -3.52 29.15 -1.08
N ALA A 76 -2.87 28.09 -1.56
CA ALA A 76 -1.49 27.74 -1.19
C ALA A 76 -0.43 28.82 -1.53
N SER A 77 -0.72 29.75 -2.45
CA SER A 77 0.12 30.92 -2.75
C SER A 77 -0.18 32.15 -1.90
N LEU A 78 -1.19 32.10 -1.03
CA LEU A 78 -1.64 33.15 -0.12
C LEU A 78 -1.44 32.79 1.36
N ILE A 79 -0.94 31.58 1.63
CA ILE A 79 -0.71 31.01 2.96
C ILE A 79 0.80 30.96 3.22
N ASP A 80 1.23 31.20 4.46
CA ASP A 80 2.63 31.04 4.87
C ASP A 80 3.14 29.61 4.62
N GLU A 81 4.41 29.45 4.25
CA GLU A 81 4.99 28.15 3.86
C GLU A 81 4.82 27.07 4.95
N ASN A 82 5.03 27.43 6.22
CA ASN A 82 4.88 26.50 7.35
C ASN A 82 3.40 26.12 7.56
N ALA A 83 2.49 27.10 7.44
CA ALA A 83 1.05 26.84 7.54
C ALA A 83 0.55 25.99 6.37
N SER A 84 1.11 26.19 5.17
CA SER A 84 0.84 25.42 3.96
C SER A 84 1.24 23.95 4.14
N GLU A 85 2.46 23.68 4.63
CA GLU A 85 2.92 22.32 4.97
C GLU A 85 2.06 21.64 6.04
N ILE A 86 1.68 22.36 7.11
CA ILE A 86 0.82 21.84 8.18
C ILE A 86 -0.57 21.47 7.63
N MET A 87 -1.17 22.33 6.80
CA MET A 87 -2.49 22.06 6.19
C MET A 87 -2.45 20.85 5.25
N LEU A 88 -1.43 20.76 4.39
CA LEU A 88 -1.21 19.59 3.53
C LEU A 88 -1.02 18.30 4.36
N THR A 89 -0.24 18.38 5.44
CA THR A 89 0.02 17.26 6.35
C THR A 89 -1.26 16.76 7.01
N GLU A 90 -2.13 17.65 7.51
CA GLU A 90 -3.38 17.25 8.15
C GLU A 90 -4.38 16.66 7.15
N VAL A 91 -4.46 17.19 5.92
CA VAL A 91 -5.31 16.63 4.86
C VAL A 91 -4.86 15.21 4.46
N ASN A 92 -3.55 14.99 4.27
CA ASN A 92 -2.99 13.67 3.98
C ASN A 92 -3.22 12.69 5.15
N LYS A 93 -3.15 13.17 6.40
CA LYS A 93 -3.47 12.42 7.62
C LYS A 93 -4.96 12.04 7.69
N MET A 94 -5.87 12.93 7.29
CA MET A 94 -7.30 12.60 7.17
C MET A 94 -7.55 11.51 6.11
N LEU A 95 -6.93 11.61 4.93
CA LEU A 95 -7.02 10.60 3.87
C LEU A 95 -6.55 9.22 4.37
N SER A 96 -5.35 9.17 4.96
CA SER A 96 -4.78 7.95 5.54
C SER A 96 -5.69 7.30 6.59
N LEU A 97 -6.31 8.10 7.48
CA LEU A 97 -7.26 7.60 8.48
C LEU A 97 -8.57 7.07 7.86
N VAL A 98 -9.09 7.69 6.79
CA VAL A 98 -10.26 7.17 6.06
C VAL A 98 -9.90 5.86 5.34
N CYS A 99 -8.73 5.79 4.71
CA CYS A 99 -8.23 4.59 4.05
C CYS A 99 -8.04 3.39 4.98
N ILE A 100 -7.57 3.60 6.21
CA ILE A 100 -7.49 2.54 7.22
C ILE A 100 -8.90 2.01 7.58
N ARG A 101 -9.91 2.89 7.70
CA ARG A 101 -11.29 2.49 8.00
C ARG A 101 -11.94 1.73 6.84
N ILE A 102 -11.69 2.15 5.60
CA ILE A 102 -12.09 1.46 4.36
C ILE A 102 -11.54 0.04 4.35
N ASN A 103 -10.23 -0.13 4.52
CA ASN A 103 -9.57 -1.45 4.55
C ASN A 103 -10.14 -2.37 5.64
N ASN A 104 -10.39 -1.84 6.84
CA ASN A 104 -10.95 -2.60 7.95
C ASN A 104 -12.42 -3.02 7.69
N ALA A 105 -13.22 -2.16 7.05
CA ALA A 105 -14.61 -2.47 6.71
C ALA A 105 -14.72 -3.53 5.59
N VAL A 106 -13.82 -3.49 4.59
CA VAL A 106 -13.68 -4.58 3.60
C VAL A 106 -13.30 -5.89 4.30
N TYR A 107 -12.27 -5.86 5.15
CA TYR A 107 -11.81 -7.05 5.87
C TYR A 107 -12.91 -7.69 6.73
N SER A 108 -13.68 -6.90 7.50
CA SER A 108 -14.81 -7.44 8.27
C SER A 108 -15.83 -8.11 7.34
N ASN A 109 -16.29 -7.41 6.31
CA ASN A 109 -17.28 -7.96 5.36
C ASN A 109 -16.80 -9.26 4.68
N MET A 110 -15.50 -9.38 4.36
CA MET A 110 -14.94 -10.62 3.84
C MET A 110 -14.94 -11.74 4.89
N VAL A 111 -14.52 -11.46 6.13
CA VAL A 111 -14.52 -12.43 7.24
C VAL A 111 -15.94 -12.88 7.58
N ASP A 112 -16.90 -11.96 7.68
CA ASP A 112 -18.29 -12.21 8.01
C ASP A 112 -18.96 -13.08 6.93
N ARG A 113 -18.64 -12.86 5.64
CA ARG A 113 -19.10 -13.69 4.51
C ARG A 113 -18.44 -15.08 4.50
N VAL A 114 -17.16 -15.21 4.85
CA VAL A 114 -16.52 -16.54 5.01
C VAL A 114 -17.11 -17.30 6.21
N GLN A 115 -17.39 -16.62 7.32
CA GLN A 115 -18.01 -17.21 8.49
C GLN A 115 -19.47 -17.62 8.28
N SER A 116 -20.22 -16.97 7.38
CA SER A 116 -21.57 -17.41 7.02
C SER A 116 -21.56 -18.61 6.08
N LEU A 117 -20.61 -18.67 5.14
CA LEU A 117 -20.40 -19.85 4.28
C LEU A 117 -19.96 -21.09 5.08
N ASN A 118 -19.16 -20.93 6.13
CA ASN A 118 -18.76 -22.04 7.04
C ASN A 118 -19.89 -22.44 8.04
N LYS A 119 -21.12 -21.96 7.85
CA LYS A 119 -22.31 -22.34 8.65
C LYS A 119 -23.42 -22.97 7.79
N LEU A 120 -23.13 -23.24 6.52
CA LEU A 120 -23.96 -23.97 5.56
C LEU A 120 -23.52 -25.45 5.49
#